data_AF-A0A8S3GZH1-F1
#
_entry.id   AF-A0A8S3GZH1-F1
#
_cell.length_a   1.000
_cell.length_b   1.000
_cell.length_c   1.000
_cell.angle_alpha   90.00
_cell.angle_beta   90.00
_cell.angle_gamma   90.00
#
_symmetry.space_group_name_H-M   'P 1'
#
loop_
_entity.id
_entity.type
_entity.pdbx_description
1 polymer ?
#
loop_
_entity_poly.entity_id
_entity_poly.type
_entity_poly.pdbx_seq_one_letter_code
_entity_poly.pdbx_strand_id
1 'polypeptide(L)'
;MLYFLQSIENNRQLRESDWCHLSNIVAAYDTHCLKTYISQRSTVLADETALCQHQSMPLKHFTALPMSLSASLCAFFRALPAFHSLSKINQNYLWQNNLRSLLFPNIIEIGQSCFSEPWQISRDNATWALICGPQLYEQFAYTKQLAERSLIADPIITRLWMVVLFFSTSLFCLYDSYQFIKIPKKKTAIIDIQNIYATLLWKYLSNRHGYDGAVRIYSKLINVYLRMQRVGFEIGVQVRTRSELLVTYETLNQILTLDIRDR
;
A
#
# COMPACT_ATOMS: atom_id res chain seq x y z
N MET A 1 -27.29 32.68 -3.29
CA MET A 1 -27.45 31.26 -2.90
C MET A 1 -27.48 30.32 -4.13
N LEU A 2 -28.27 30.62 -5.17
CA LEU A 2 -28.26 29.86 -6.44
C LEU A 2 -26.88 29.78 -7.13
N TYR A 3 -26.13 30.90 -7.22
CA TYR A 3 -24.75 30.89 -7.77
C TYR A 3 -23.75 30.06 -6.93
N PHE A 4 -23.96 29.93 -5.62
CA PHE A 4 -23.10 29.14 -4.73
C PHE A 4 -23.39 27.64 -4.89
N LEU A 5 -24.66 27.27 -5.03
CA LEU A 5 -25.07 25.90 -5.35
C LEU A 5 -24.60 25.50 -6.76
N GLN A 6 -24.68 26.41 -7.73
CA GLN A 6 -24.20 26.19 -9.10
C GLN A 6 -22.68 26.10 -9.17
N SER A 7 -21.94 26.83 -8.32
CA SER A 7 -20.48 26.68 -8.15
C SER A 7 -20.10 25.35 -7.51
N ILE A 8 -20.93 24.81 -6.62
CA ILE A 8 -20.72 23.49 -6.01
C ILE A 8 -21.06 22.38 -7.03
N GLU A 9 -22.13 22.54 -7.83
CA GLU A 9 -22.51 21.60 -8.89
C GLU A 9 -21.51 21.58 -10.05
N ASN A 10 -21.04 22.74 -10.52
CA ASN A 10 -20.02 22.82 -11.58
C ASN A 10 -18.67 22.23 -11.16
N ASN A 11 -18.40 22.13 -9.85
CA ASN A 11 -17.23 21.43 -9.32
C ASN A 11 -17.42 19.92 -9.14
N ARG A 12 -18.64 19.38 -9.29
CA ARG A 12 -18.93 17.95 -9.13
C ARG A 12 -18.80 17.15 -10.43
N GLN A 13 -18.93 17.79 -11.59
CA GLN A 13 -18.91 17.08 -12.87
C GLN A 13 -17.47 16.76 -13.28
N LEU A 14 -17.21 15.48 -13.58
CA LEU A 14 -15.96 15.04 -14.20
C LEU A 14 -15.88 15.59 -15.62
N ARG A 15 -14.82 16.32 -15.93
CA ARG A 15 -14.50 16.77 -17.29
C ARG A 15 -13.77 15.67 -18.05
N GLU A 16 -13.69 15.79 -19.36
CA GLU A 16 -12.91 14.86 -20.20
C GLU A 16 -11.44 14.76 -19.75
N SER A 17 -10.83 15.89 -19.37
CA SER A 17 -9.48 15.92 -18.80
C SER A 17 -9.37 15.12 -17.48
N ASP A 18 -10.43 15.12 -16.66
CA ASP A 18 -10.46 14.36 -15.40
C ASP A 18 -10.47 12.85 -15.71
N TRP A 19 -11.25 12.42 -16.69
CA TRP A 19 -11.27 11.02 -17.15
C TRP A 19 -9.93 10.59 -17.72
N CYS A 20 -9.28 11.42 -18.54
CA CYS A 20 -7.94 11.15 -19.05
C CYS A 20 -6.93 10.97 -17.90
N HIS A 21 -6.97 11.81 -16.87
CA HIS A 21 -6.14 11.65 -15.68
C HIS A 21 -6.41 10.34 -14.93
N LEU A 22 -7.68 9.97 -14.74
CA LEU A 22 -8.04 8.69 -14.10
C LEU A 22 -7.50 7.51 -14.91
N SER A 23 -7.71 7.50 -16.23
CA SER A 23 -7.19 6.47 -17.12
C SER A 23 -5.67 6.36 -17.08
N ASN A 24 -4.95 7.49 -17.01
CA ASN A 24 -3.50 7.50 -16.90
C ASN A 24 -3.02 6.89 -15.57
N ILE A 25 -3.72 7.15 -14.45
CA ILE A 25 -3.38 6.56 -13.15
C ILE A 25 -3.60 5.05 -13.17
N VAL A 26 -4.74 4.60 -13.72
CA VAL A 26 -5.06 3.17 -13.89
C VAL A 26 -4.00 2.49 -14.75
N ALA A 27 -3.71 3.04 -15.93
CA ALA A 27 -2.73 2.50 -16.86
C ALA A 27 -1.31 2.48 -16.27
N ALA A 28 -0.92 3.52 -15.53
CA ALA A 28 0.37 3.56 -14.85
C ALA A 28 0.47 2.49 -13.76
N TYR A 29 -0.60 2.26 -13.00
CA TYR A 29 -0.63 1.21 -11.99
C TYR A 29 -0.53 -0.18 -12.63
N ASP A 30 -1.31 -0.46 -13.66
CA ASP A 30 -1.29 -1.77 -14.33
C ASP A 30 0.07 -2.02 -15.00
N THR A 31 0.61 -1.01 -15.68
CA THR A 31 1.85 -1.15 -16.45
C THR A 31 3.10 -1.18 -15.58
N HIS A 32 3.13 -0.44 -14.48
CA HIS A 32 4.33 -0.30 -13.65
C HIS A 32 4.21 -0.97 -12.29
N CYS A 33 3.07 -0.87 -11.60
CA CYS A 33 2.90 -1.57 -10.32
C CYS A 33 2.74 -3.08 -10.56
N LEU A 34 1.67 -3.47 -11.24
CA LEU A 34 1.29 -4.88 -11.35
C LEU A 34 2.33 -5.69 -12.11
N LYS A 35 2.82 -5.20 -13.26
CA LYS A 35 3.88 -5.90 -14.01
C LYS A 35 5.17 -6.07 -13.20
N THR A 36 5.60 -5.05 -12.45
CA THR A 36 6.79 -5.17 -11.59
C THR A 36 6.56 -6.17 -10.46
N TYR A 37 5.39 -6.12 -9.81
CA TYR A 37 5.04 -7.08 -8.77
C TYR A 37 5.03 -8.52 -9.30
N ILE A 38 4.32 -8.77 -10.41
CA ILE A 38 4.24 -10.09 -11.04
C ILE A 38 5.62 -10.58 -11.44
N SER A 39 6.41 -9.75 -12.13
CA SER A 39 7.76 -10.12 -12.56
C SER A 39 8.65 -10.51 -11.38
N GLN A 40 8.65 -9.73 -10.31
CA GLN A 40 9.45 -10.02 -9.12
C GLN A 40 8.93 -11.24 -8.37
N ARG A 41 7.61 -11.38 -8.25
CA ARG A 41 6.97 -12.53 -7.58
C ARG A 41 7.26 -13.83 -8.31
N SER A 42 7.22 -13.84 -9.65
CA SER A 42 7.54 -15.01 -10.47
C SER A 42 8.99 -15.45 -10.28
N THR A 43 9.95 -14.52 -10.18
CA THR A 43 11.35 -14.85 -9.88
C THR A 43 11.48 -15.53 -8.51
N VAL A 44 10.81 -15.00 -7.50
CA VAL A 44 10.81 -15.58 -6.14
C VAL A 44 10.23 -16.99 -6.14
N LEU A 45 9.14 -17.22 -6.87
CA LEU A 45 8.49 -18.55 -6.93
C LEU A 45 9.31 -19.57 -7.73
N ALA A 46 9.95 -19.17 -8.83
CA ALA A 46 10.78 -20.06 -9.64
C ALA A 46 11.97 -20.61 -8.83
N ASP A 47 12.63 -19.72 -8.06
CA ASP A 47 13.71 -20.10 -7.15
C ASP A 47 13.23 -21.07 -6.06
N GLU A 48 11.97 -20.96 -5.62
CA GLU A 48 11.38 -21.81 -4.59
C GLU A 48 10.98 -23.19 -5.09
N THR A 49 10.45 -23.28 -6.32
CA THR A 49 10.14 -24.59 -6.93
C THR A 49 11.39 -25.44 -7.14
N ALA A 50 12.56 -24.81 -7.35
CA ALA A 50 13.84 -25.51 -7.39
C ALA A 50 14.31 -26.01 -6.02
N LEU A 51 13.83 -25.40 -4.92
CA LEU A 51 14.17 -25.73 -3.53
C LEU A 51 13.15 -26.66 -2.85
N CYS A 52 11.98 -26.90 -3.47
CA CYS A 52 10.86 -27.70 -2.94
C CYS A 52 11.14 -29.20 -2.71
N GLN A 53 12.40 -29.65 -2.75
CA GLN A 53 12.79 -30.95 -2.18
C GLN A 53 13.06 -30.87 -0.65
N HIS A 54 13.12 -29.68 -0.05
CA HIS A 54 13.30 -29.49 1.38
C HIS A 54 12.13 -28.70 2.01
N GLN A 55 11.55 -29.24 3.09
CA GLN A 55 10.30 -28.79 3.72
C GLN A 55 10.39 -27.44 4.48
N SER A 56 11.46 -26.66 4.33
CA SER A 56 11.63 -25.37 5.00
C SER A 56 11.25 -24.19 4.10
N MET A 57 10.51 -23.21 4.64
CA MET A 57 10.32 -21.94 3.92
C MET A 57 11.68 -21.23 3.80
N PRO A 58 12.18 -20.97 2.58
CA PRO A 58 13.48 -20.34 2.41
C PRO A 58 13.42 -18.88 2.92
N LEU A 59 14.45 -18.48 3.66
CA LEU A 59 14.54 -17.15 4.27
C LEU A 59 14.36 -16.00 3.26
N LYS A 60 14.75 -16.27 1.99
CA LYS A 60 14.60 -15.37 0.86
C LYS A 60 13.14 -14.95 0.62
N HIS A 61 12.17 -15.80 0.92
CA HIS A 61 10.75 -15.49 0.73
C HIS A 61 10.27 -14.33 1.62
N PHE A 62 10.71 -14.33 2.89
CA PHE A 62 10.24 -13.38 3.90
C PHE A 62 10.63 -11.93 3.58
N THR A 63 11.80 -11.73 2.99
CA THR A 63 12.25 -10.40 2.57
C THR A 63 11.77 -10.08 1.15
N ALA A 64 11.68 -11.08 0.27
CA ALA A 64 11.33 -10.84 -1.12
C ALA A 64 9.88 -10.40 -1.32
N LEU A 65 8.91 -10.88 -0.54
CA LEU A 65 7.51 -10.47 -0.69
C LEU A 65 7.29 -8.97 -0.35
N PRO A 66 7.69 -8.45 0.83
CA PRO A 66 7.61 -7.02 1.12
C PRO A 66 8.43 -6.15 0.15
N MET A 67 9.60 -6.64 -0.30
CA MET A 67 10.42 -5.94 -1.28
C MET A 67 9.74 -5.85 -2.64
N SER A 68 9.04 -6.92 -3.06
CA SER A 68 8.31 -6.94 -4.32
C SER A 68 7.19 -5.91 -4.35
N LEU A 69 6.47 -5.78 -3.23
CA LEU A 69 5.43 -4.76 -3.04
C LEU A 69 5.99 -3.34 -2.96
N SER A 70 7.14 -3.17 -2.30
CA SER A 70 7.79 -1.86 -2.19
C SER A 70 8.29 -1.38 -3.56
N ALA A 71 8.91 -2.29 -4.32
CA ALA A 71 9.44 -1.99 -5.64
C ALA A 71 8.34 -1.72 -6.67
N SER A 72 7.21 -2.42 -6.60
CA SER A 72 6.06 -2.15 -7.48
C SER A 72 5.45 -0.77 -7.22
N LEU A 73 5.26 -0.38 -5.95
CA LEU A 73 4.86 0.99 -5.61
C LEU A 73 5.87 2.05 -6.07
N CYS A 74 7.17 1.77 -5.93
CA CYS A 74 8.21 2.65 -6.44
C CYS A 74 8.08 2.85 -7.96
N ALA A 75 7.87 1.78 -8.71
CA ALA A 75 7.70 1.83 -10.15
C ALA A 75 6.45 2.65 -10.53
N PHE A 76 5.33 2.44 -9.83
CA PHE A 76 4.10 3.19 -10.04
C PHE A 76 4.25 4.69 -9.82
N PHE A 77 4.72 5.14 -8.64
CA PHE A 77 4.81 6.57 -8.36
C PHE A 77 5.88 7.26 -9.22
N ARG A 78 6.94 6.56 -9.63
CA ARG A 78 7.91 7.07 -10.62
C ARG A 78 7.34 7.22 -12.02
N ALA A 79 6.24 6.55 -12.36
CA ALA A 79 5.58 6.75 -13.65
C ALA A 79 4.69 8.00 -13.69
N LEU A 80 4.34 8.58 -12.53
CA LEU A 80 3.46 9.73 -12.46
C LEU A 80 4.19 11.03 -12.82
N PRO A 81 3.72 11.84 -13.79
CA PRO A 81 4.35 13.10 -14.15
C PRO A 81 4.47 14.08 -12.98
N ALA A 82 3.45 14.13 -12.11
CA ALA A 82 3.45 14.99 -10.92
C ALA A 82 4.59 14.68 -9.94
N PHE A 83 5.09 13.44 -9.93
CA PHE A 83 6.25 13.10 -9.10
C PHE A 83 7.52 13.79 -9.60
N HIS A 84 7.71 13.85 -10.92
CA HIS A 84 8.88 14.45 -11.55
C HIS A 84 8.87 15.98 -11.51
N SER A 85 7.71 16.61 -11.36
CA SER A 85 7.63 18.06 -11.15
C SER A 85 8.10 18.52 -9.77
N LEU A 86 8.27 17.60 -8.82
CA LEU A 86 8.80 17.93 -7.49
C LEU A 86 10.32 18.04 -7.49
N SER A 87 10.86 18.86 -6.59
CA SER A 87 12.29 18.88 -6.31
C SER A 87 12.77 17.53 -5.76
N LYS A 88 14.04 17.18 -5.98
CA LYS A 88 14.64 15.93 -5.47
C LYS A 88 14.50 15.79 -3.95
N ILE A 89 14.54 16.89 -3.21
CA ILE A 89 14.33 16.90 -1.75
C ILE A 89 12.91 16.45 -1.40
N ASN A 90 11.90 16.99 -2.10
CA ASN A 90 10.50 16.61 -1.89
C ASN A 90 10.24 15.16 -2.35
N GLN A 91 10.83 14.74 -3.46
CA GLN A 91 10.76 13.35 -3.93
C GLN A 91 11.30 12.37 -2.88
N ASN A 92 12.51 12.62 -2.36
CA ASN A 92 13.13 11.80 -1.31
C ASN A 92 12.30 11.80 -0.03
N TYR A 93 11.72 12.95 0.33
CA TYR A 93 10.81 13.06 1.46
C TYR A 93 9.61 12.11 1.30
N LEU A 94 8.91 12.14 0.16
CA LEU A 94 7.74 11.26 -0.04
C LEU A 94 8.13 9.77 0.04
N TRP A 95 9.26 9.37 -0.52
CA TRP A 95 9.73 7.98 -0.41
C TRP A 95 9.96 7.54 1.01
N GLN A 96 10.66 8.35 1.80
CA GLN A 96 11.02 8.00 3.17
C GLN A 96 9.81 8.01 4.11
N ASN A 97 8.86 8.93 3.87
CA ASN A 97 7.79 9.21 4.83
C ASN A 97 6.50 8.45 4.52
N ASN A 98 6.20 8.21 3.24
CA ASN A 98 4.86 7.79 2.84
C ASN A 98 4.84 6.38 2.24
N LEU A 99 5.91 5.92 1.58
CA LEU A 99 5.90 4.65 0.84
C LEU A 99 5.49 3.46 1.70
N ARG A 100 6.03 3.36 2.92
CA ARG A 100 5.78 2.24 3.82
C ARG A 100 4.31 2.12 4.19
N SER A 101 3.64 3.24 4.47
CA SER A 101 2.22 3.28 4.86
C SER A 101 1.29 2.84 3.72
N LEU A 102 1.80 2.76 2.49
CA LEU A 102 1.05 2.36 1.30
C LEU A 102 1.16 0.87 0.98
N LEU A 103 2.01 0.12 1.68
CA LEU A 103 2.15 -1.33 1.47
C LEU A 103 0.81 -2.06 1.66
N PHE A 104 0.04 -1.72 2.71
CA PHE A 104 -1.22 -2.39 3.00
C PHE A 104 -2.34 -2.07 2.02
N PRO A 105 -2.60 -0.79 1.65
CA PRO A 105 -3.48 -0.47 0.53
C PRO A 105 -3.09 -1.21 -0.76
N ASN A 106 -1.79 -1.32 -1.04
CA ASN A 106 -1.28 -2.01 -2.24
C ASN A 106 -1.52 -3.53 -2.19
N ILE A 107 -1.36 -4.17 -1.03
CA ILE A 107 -1.67 -5.60 -0.85
C ILE A 107 -3.13 -5.88 -1.16
N ILE A 108 -4.04 -5.00 -0.73
CA ILE A 108 -5.47 -5.15 -1.01
C ILE A 108 -5.74 -4.98 -2.50
N GLU A 109 -5.19 -3.93 -3.10
CA GLU A 109 -5.38 -3.65 -4.52
C GLU A 109 -4.83 -4.78 -5.41
N ILE A 110 -3.64 -5.31 -5.10
CA ILE A 110 -3.08 -6.47 -5.79
C ILE A 110 -3.96 -7.70 -5.61
N GLY A 111 -4.47 -7.95 -4.40
CA GLY A 111 -5.38 -9.05 -4.14
C GLY A 111 -6.70 -8.98 -4.93
N GLN A 112 -7.10 -7.78 -5.36
CA GLN A 112 -8.28 -7.56 -6.21
C GLN A 112 -7.93 -7.62 -7.71
N SER A 113 -6.75 -7.15 -8.09
CA SER A 113 -6.34 -7.01 -9.50
C SER A 113 -5.63 -8.24 -10.06
N CYS A 114 -5.00 -9.05 -9.22
CA CYS A 114 -4.24 -10.24 -9.63
C CYS A 114 -4.97 -11.52 -9.24
N PHE A 115 -5.01 -12.46 -10.17
CA PHE A 115 -5.33 -13.84 -9.85
C PHE A 115 -4.09 -14.48 -9.20
N SER A 116 -4.25 -14.97 -7.97
CA SER A 116 -3.27 -15.79 -7.29
C SER A 116 -3.87 -17.16 -7.00
N GLU A 117 -3.09 -18.21 -7.18
CA GLU A 117 -3.53 -19.56 -6.86
C GLU A 117 -3.73 -19.70 -5.33
N PRO A 118 -4.66 -20.55 -4.85
CA PRO A 118 -4.97 -20.66 -3.42
C PRO A 118 -3.74 -20.94 -2.53
N TRP A 119 -2.78 -21.74 -3.02
CA TRP A 119 -1.56 -22.03 -2.28
C TRP A 119 -0.64 -20.80 -2.16
N GLN A 120 -0.62 -19.91 -3.16
CA GLN A 120 0.14 -18.65 -3.11
C GLN A 120 -0.46 -17.73 -2.04
N ILE A 121 -1.79 -17.62 -2.01
CA ILE A 121 -2.50 -16.84 -1.01
C ILE A 121 -2.23 -17.39 0.39
N SER A 122 -2.31 -18.71 0.58
CA SER A 122 -1.99 -19.35 1.86
C SER A 122 -0.56 -19.06 2.31
N ARG A 123 0.40 -19.09 1.37
CA ARG A 123 1.82 -18.85 1.65
C ARG A 123 2.10 -17.39 1.97
N ASP A 124 1.51 -16.46 1.23
CA ASP A 124 1.61 -15.02 1.50
C ASP A 124 1.01 -14.69 2.87
N ASN A 125 -0.16 -15.25 3.20
CA ASN A 125 -0.80 -15.10 4.50
C ASN A 125 0.10 -15.62 5.64
N ALA A 126 0.70 -16.80 5.49
CA ALA A 126 1.64 -17.36 6.47
C ALA A 126 2.90 -16.48 6.63
N THR A 127 3.40 -15.92 5.52
CA THR A 127 4.54 -15.01 5.51
C THR A 127 4.24 -13.73 6.30
N TRP A 128 3.07 -13.12 6.07
CA TRP A 128 2.63 -11.95 6.82
C TRP A 128 2.36 -12.26 8.29
N ALA A 129 1.76 -13.42 8.59
CA ALA A 129 1.57 -13.88 9.96
C ALA A 129 2.89 -14.03 10.72
N LEU A 130 3.94 -14.51 10.05
CA LEU A 130 5.28 -14.60 10.65
C LEU A 130 5.93 -13.23 10.85
N ILE A 131 5.89 -12.36 9.83
CA ILE A 131 6.49 -11.02 9.87
C ILE A 131 5.85 -10.18 11.00
N CYS A 132 4.52 -10.17 11.05
CA CYS A 132 3.75 -9.33 11.97
C CYS A 132 3.54 -10.00 13.34
N GLY A 133 3.65 -11.31 13.44
CA GLY A 133 3.12 -12.07 14.56
C GLY A 133 1.59 -12.27 14.46
N PRO A 134 1.04 -13.31 15.11
CA PRO A 134 -0.34 -13.76 14.91
C PRO A 134 -1.37 -12.68 15.29
N GLN A 135 -1.18 -11.99 16.41
CA GLN A 135 -2.12 -10.98 16.90
C GLN A 135 -2.21 -9.77 15.96
N LEU A 136 -1.08 -9.24 15.49
CA LEU A 136 -1.10 -8.12 14.54
C LEU A 136 -1.58 -8.55 13.16
N TYR A 137 -1.30 -9.78 12.76
CA TYR A 137 -1.81 -10.32 11.52
C TYR A 137 -3.33 -10.47 11.52
N GLU A 138 -3.95 -10.89 12.63
CA GLU A 138 -5.41 -10.90 12.76
C GLU A 138 -6.01 -9.50 12.60
N GLN A 139 -5.39 -8.48 13.21
CA GLN A 139 -5.83 -7.09 13.03
C GLN A 139 -5.68 -6.61 11.59
N PHE A 140 -4.59 -6.99 10.92
CA PHE A 140 -4.38 -6.73 9.50
C PHE A 140 -5.45 -7.40 8.64
N ALA A 141 -5.68 -8.70 8.84
CA ALA A 141 -6.68 -9.48 8.10
C ALA A 141 -8.10 -8.93 8.29
N TYR A 142 -8.46 -8.54 9.52
CA TYR A 142 -9.71 -7.86 9.81
C TYR A 142 -9.84 -6.54 9.04
N THR A 143 -8.78 -5.73 9.01
CA THR A 143 -8.78 -4.44 8.31
C THR A 143 -8.87 -4.63 6.79
N LYS A 144 -8.22 -5.66 6.24
CA LYS A 144 -8.37 -6.08 4.83
C LYS A 144 -9.82 -6.46 4.51
N GLN A 145 -10.45 -7.30 5.33
CA GLN A 145 -11.85 -7.69 5.16
C GLN A 145 -12.80 -6.49 5.24
N LEU A 146 -12.52 -5.54 6.14
CA LEU A 146 -13.29 -4.30 6.25
C LEU A 146 -13.18 -3.45 4.97
N ALA A 147 -11.98 -3.37 4.38
CA ALA A 147 -11.76 -2.65 3.13
C ALA A 147 -12.52 -3.29 1.96
N GLU A 148 -12.44 -4.61 1.81
CA GLU A 148 -13.15 -5.37 0.78
C GLU A 148 -14.68 -5.18 0.87
N ARG A 149 -15.24 -5.21 2.08
CA ARG A 149 -16.69 -5.00 2.33
C ARG A 149 -17.14 -3.55 2.14
N SER A 150 -16.23 -2.59 2.11
CA SER A 150 -16.54 -1.17 2.22
C SER A 150 -16.94 -0.47 0.92
N LEU A 151 -17.11 -1.21 -0.18
CA LEU A 151 -17.24 -0.67 -1.55
C LEU A 151 -15.97 0.04 -2.04
N ILE A 152 -14.83 -0.26 -1.41
CA ILE A 152 -13.48 0.12 -1.89
C ILE A 152 -12.99 -0.95 -2.91
N ALA A 153 -13.92 -1.64 -3.56
CA ALA A 153 -13.62 -2.68 -4.56
C ALA A 153 -13.48 -2.11 -5.98
N ASP A 154 -13.72 -0.81 -6.16
CA ASP A 154 -13.41 -0.13 -7.41
C ASP A 154 -11.90 0.19 -7.44
N PRO A 155 -11.13 -0.43 -8.36
CA PRO A 155 -9.69 -0.22 -8.48
C PRO A 155 -9.31 1.25 -8.70
N ILE A 156 -10.19 2.05 -9.31
CA ILE A 156 -9.91 3.47 -9.53
C ILE A 156 -9.85 4.21 -8.19
N ILE A 157 -10.75 3.88 -7.27
CA ILE A 157 -10.82 4.50 -5.94
C ILE A 157 -9.56 4.18 -5.13
N THR A 158 -9.16 2.92 -5.05
CA THR A 158 -7.96 2.47 -4.30
C THR A 158 -6.68 3.05 -4.87
N ARG A 159 -6.49 2.98 -6.19
CA ARG A 159 -5.28 3.49 -6.87
C ARG A 159 -5.16 4.99 -6.71
N LEU A 160 -6.23 5.74 -6.92
CA LEU A 160 -6.23 7.19 -6.76
C LEU A 160 -6.06 7.59 -5.28
N TRP A 161 -6.66 6.84 -4.35
CA TRP A 161 -6.45 7.05 -2.93
C TRP A 161 -4.99 6.85 -2.52
N MET A 162 -4.31 5.82 -3.05
CA MET A 162 -2.87 5.63 -2.83
C MET A 162 -2.05 6.81 -3.34
N VAL A 163 -2.42 7.43 -4.46
CA VAL A 163 -1.79 8.65 -4.97
C VAL A 163 -1.99 9.83 -4.02
N VAL A 164 -3.21 10.05 -3.53
CA VAL A 164 -3.52 11.10 -2.54
C VAL A 164 -2.69 10.91 -1.27
N LEU A 165 -2.64 9.69 -0.75
CA LEU A 165 -1.84 9.36 0.43
C LEU A 165 -0.34 9.55 0.16
N PHE A 166 0.18 9.10 -0.98
CA PHE A 166 1.59 9.26 -1.32
C PHE A 166 2.03 10.72 -1.37
N PHE A 167 1.21 11.63 -1.90
CA PHE A 167 1.50 13.07 -1.90
C PHE A 167 1.07 13.79 -0.61
N SER A 168 0.80 13.07 0.48
CA SER A 168 0.46 13.71 1.76
C SER A 168 1.69 14.27 2.48
N THR A 169 1.51 15.33 3.26
CA THR A 169 2.63 16.01 3.93
C THR A 169 3.25 15.22 5.06
N SER A 170 2.61 14.19 5.59
CA SER A 170 3.18 13.17 6.48
C SER A 170 2.14 12.09 6.71
N LEU A 171 2.49 10.83 6.42
CA LEU A 171 1.70 9.66 6.81
C LEU A 171 2.23 9.01 8.11
N PHE A 172 3.13 9.68 8.84
CA PHE A 172 3.62 9.19 10.12
C PHE A 172 2.58 9.34 11.21
N CYS A 173 2.52 8.34 12.09
CA CYS A 173 1.77 8.46 13.33
C CYS A 173 2.60 9.28 14.33
N LEU A 174 1.97 10.08 15.19
CA LEU A 174 2.66 10.90 16.21
C LEU A 174 3.58 10.06 17.14
N TYR A 175 3.37 8.75 17.19
CA TYR A 175 4.14 7.80 17.97
C TYR A 175 5.44 7.32 17.30
N ASP A 176 5.69 7.62 16.02
CA ASP A 176 6.98 7.43 15.34
C ASP A 176 8.01 8.47 15.84
N SER A 177 8.30 8.42 17.13
CA SER A 177 9.45 9.09 17.71
C SER A 177 10.74 8.56 17.08
N TYR A 178 11.74 9.44 16.87
CA TYR A 178 13.14 9.14 16.55
C TYR A 178 13.68 9.17 15.11
N GLN A 179 13.01 9.74 14.11
CA GLN A 179 13.74 10.17 12.91
C GLN A 179 13.61 11.67 12.66
N PHE A 180 14.73 12.38 12.87
CA PHE A 180 14.98 13.74 12.38
C PHE A 180 15.01 13.75 10.85
N ILE A 181 13.90 13.39 10.22
CA ILE A 181 13.73 13.63 8.79
C ILE A 181 13.63 15.13 8.66
N LYS A 182 14.61 15.74 7.95
CA LYS A 182 14.59 17.16 7.64
C LYS A 182 13.32 17.45 6.85
N ILE A 183 12.31 17.97 7.56
CA ILE A 183 11.07 18.40 6.96
C ILE A 183 11.42 19.48 5.93
N PRO A 184 11.02 19.33 4.65
CA PRO A 184 11.28 20.35 3.65
C PRO A 184 10.67 21.68 4.09
N LYS A 185 11.44 22.77 4.01
CA LYS A 185 10.98 24.11 4.40
C LYS A 185 9.79 24.61 3.54
N LYS A 186 9.58 24.03 2.35
CA LYS A 186 8.50 24.39 1.41
C LYS A 186 7.75 23.12 0.98
N LYS A 187 6.58 22.88 1.59
CA LYS A 187 5.67 21.76 1.25
C LYS A 187 4.56 22.13 0.27
N THR A 188 4.48 23.40 -0.15
CA THR A 188 3.38 23.93 -0.98
C THR A 188 3.13 23.06 -2.22
N ALA A 189 4.18 22.76 -3.00
CA ALA A 189 4.04 21.92 -4.19
C ALA A 189 3.51 20.50 -3.91
N ILE A 190 3.84 19.91 -2.77
CA ILE A 190 3.31 18.59 -2.37
C ILE A 190 1.80 18.71 -2.09
N ILE A 191 1.41 19.73 -1.32
CA ILE A 191 0.01 20.00 -0.97
C ILE A 191 -0.82 20.31 -2.23
N ASP A 192 -0.27 21.10 -3.15
CA ASP A 192 -0.96 21.46 -4.39
C ASP A 192 -1.23 20.21 -5.24
N ILE A 193 -0.23 19.34 -5.39
CA ILE A 193 -0.39 18.06 -6.10
C ILE A 193 -1.39 17.15 -5.38
N GLN A 194 -1.30 17.05 -4.04
CA GLN A 194 -2.26 16.27 -3.25
C GLN A 194 -3.69 16.76 -3.46
N ASN A 195 -3.90 18.08 -3.43
CA ASN A 195 -5.21 18.69 -3.60
C ASN A 195 -5.80 18.44 -5.00
N ILE A 196 -4.95 18.41 -6.03
CA ILE A 196 -5.38 18.03 -7.39
C ILE A 196 -5.95 16.60 -7.38
N TYR A 197 -5.22 15.63 -6.83
CA TYR A 197 -5.68 14.24 -6.81
C TYR A 197 -6.85 14.00 -5.83
N ALA A 198 -6.89 14.70 -4.69
CA ALA A 198 -7.99 14.63 -3.74
C ALA A 198 -9.27 15.20 -4.34
N THR A 199 -9.17 16.30 -5.09
CA THR A 199 -10.30 16.87 -5.85
C THR A 199 -10.76 15.91 -6.94
N LEU A 200 -9.83 15.28 -7.66
CA LEU A 200 -10.15 14.26 -8.67
C LEU A 200 -10.89 13.07 -8.05
N LEU A 201 -10.43 12.59 -6.89
CA LEU A 201 -11.09 11.51 -6.14
C LEU A 201 -12.50 11.92 -5.71
N TRP A 202 -12.63 13.12 -5.15
CA TRP A 202 -13.93 13.63 -4.72
C TRP A 202 -14.93 13.74 -5.88
N LYS A 203 -14.49 14.28 -7.02
CA LYS A 203 -15.31 14.35 -8.24
C LYS A 203 -15.72 12.96 -8.72
N TYR A 204 -14.78 12.02 -8.75
CA TYR A 204 -15.06 10.64 -9.16
C TYR A 204 -16.11 9.98 -8.27
N LEU A 205 -15.92 10.06 -6.95
CA LEU A 205 -16.85 9.51 -5.99
C LEU A 205 -18.24 10.18 -6.10
N SER A 206 -18.28 11.50 -6.20
CA SER A 206 -19.54 12.26 -6.32
C SER A 206 -20.28 11.93 -7.61
N ASN A 207 -19.57 11.77 -8.72
CA ASN A 207 -20.15 11.43 -10.01
C ASN A 207 -20.67 9.98 -10.04
N ARG A 208 -19.92 9.03 -9.47
CA ARG A 208 -20.25 7.60 -9.53
C ARG A 208 -21.29 7.16 -8.49
N HIS A 209 -21.27 7.76 -7.29
CA HIS A 209 -22.04 7.30 -6.14
C HIS A 209 -23.00 8.35 -5.56
N GLY A 210 -23.07 9.54 -6.16
CA GLY A 210 -23.78 10.68 -5.58
C GLY A 210 -23.08 11.23 -4.33
N TYR A 211 -23.58 12.35 -3.82
CA TYR A 211 -22.96 13.04 -2.69
C TYR A 211 -22.89 12.18 -1.42
N ASP A 212 -24.01 11.58 -0.99
CA ASP A 212 -24.07 10.78 0.23
C ASP A 212 -23.21 9.51 0.14
N GLY A 213 -23.20 8.88 -1.04
CA GLY A 213 -22.34 7.74 -1.32
C GLY A 213 -20.86 8.12 -1.27
N ALA A 214 -20.50 9.26 -1.87
CA ALA A 214 -19.14 9.79 -1.84
C ALA A 214 -18.66 10.08 -0.41
N VAL A 215 -19.46 10.78 0.41
CA VAL A 215 -19.13 11.04 1.82
C VAL A 215 -18.91 9.72 2.58
N ARG A 216 -19.79 8.74 2.37
CA ARG A 216 -19.72 7.42 3.03
C ARG A 216 -18.45 6.67 2.65
N ILE A 217 -18.13 6.60 1.35
CA ILE A 217 -16.92 5.93 0.86
C ILE A 217 -15.67 6.65 1.35
N TYR A 218 -15.63 7.98 1.25
CA TYR A 218 -14.48 8.77 1.70
C TYR A 218 -14.22 8.60 3.22
N SER A 219 -15.28 8.59 4.03
CA SER A 219 -15.17 8.33 5.47
C SER A 219 -14.63 6.92 5.76
N LYS A 220 -15.07 5.92 4.98
CA LYS A 220 -14.56 4.55 5.09
C LYS A 220 -13.08 4.45 4.68
N LEU A 221 -12.67 5.13 3.61
CA LEU A 221 -11.26 5.19 3.18
C LEU A 221 -10.37 5.74 4.30
N ILE A 222 -10.79 6.84 4.95
CA ILE A 222 -10.07 7.41 6.10
C ILE A 222 -10.02 6.40 7.26
N ASN A 223 -11.15 5.77 7.61
CA ASN A 223 -11.19 4.81 8.72
C ASN A 223 -10.25 3.62 8.49
N VAL A 224 -10.31 3.04 7.29
CA VAL A 224 -9.44 1.94 6.87
C VAL A 224 -7.98 2.36 6.92
N TYR A 225 -7.65 3.55 6.40
CA TYR A 225 -6.29 4.08 6.43
C TYR A 225 -5.78 4.26 7.87
N LEU A 226 -6.56 4.89 8.76
CA LEU A 226 -6.14 5.10 10.16
C LEU A 226 -5.89 3.77 10.89
N ARG A 227 -6.72 2.75 10.62
CA ARG A 227 -6.50 1.40 11.15
C ARG A 227 -5.22 0.77 10.61
N MET A 228 -4.99 0.85 9.30
CA MET A 228 -3.76 0.35 8.68
C MET A 228 -2.52 1.08 9.17
N GLN A 229 -2.60 2.38 9.40
CA GLN A 229 -1.50 3.17 9.93
C GLN A 229 -1.13 2.69 11.34
N ARG A 230 -2.13 2.45 12.19
CA ARG A 230 -1.91 1.87 13.52
C ARG A 230 -1.26 0.49 13.45
N VAL A 231 -1.81 -0.43 12.65
CA VAL A 231 -1.25 -1.78 12.48
C VAL A 231 0.17 -1.71 11.93
N GLY A 232 0.41 -0.87 10.92
CA GLY A 232 1.74 -0.69 10.32
C GLY A 232 2.78 -0.10 11.27
N PHE A 233 2.35 0.79 12.18
CA PHE A 233 3.17 1.30 13.26
C PHE A 233 3.50 0.20 14.28
N GLU A 234 2.51 -0.56 14.76
CA GLU A 234 2.70 -1.66 15.71
C GLU A 234 3.66 -2.73 15.14
N ILE A 235 3.51 -3.08 13.86
CA ILE A 235 4.47 -3.95 13.14
C ILE A 235 5.86 -3.32 13.12
N GLY A 236 5.98 -2.01 12.92
CA GLY A 236 7.25 -1.30 12.93
C GLY A 236 7.95 -1.30 14.28
N VAL A 237 7.20 -1.11 15.35
CA VAL A 237 7.72 -1.24 16.71
C VAL A 237 8.20 -2.66 16.94
N GLN A 238 7.34 -3.65 16.69
CA GLN A 238 7.67 -5.06 16.93
C GLN A 238 8.88 -5.54 16.12
N VAL A 239 9.01 -5.11 14.85
CA VAL A 239 10.19 -5.42 14.02
C VAL A 239 11.45 -4.69 14.52
N ARG A 240 11.34 -3.44 15.02
CA ARG A 240 12.49 -2.65 15.52
C ARG A 240 12.97 -3.12 16.89
N THR A 241 12.08 -3.56 17.78
CA THR A 241 12.43 -4.09 19.10
C THR A 241 12.94 -5.53 19.03
N ARG A 242 12.85 -6.16 17.85
CA ARG A 242 13.24 -7.53 17.60
C ARG A 242 14.76 -7.68 17.41
N SER A 243 15.53 -7.57 18.49
CA SER A 243 16.66 -8.50 18.72
C SER A 243 16.18 -9.97 18.61
N GLU A 244 14.89 -10.20 18.84
CA GLU A 244 14.15 -11.44 18.66
C GLU A 244 13.95 -11.91 17.20
N LEU A 245 14.18 -11.11 16.15
CA LEU A 245 14.12 -11.63 14.75
C LEU A 245 15.29 -12.57 14.46
N LEU A 246 16.46 -12.30 15.07
CA LEU A 246 17.61 -13.20 15.10
C LEU A 246 17.30 -14.47 15.91
N VAL A 247 16.67 -14.34 17.08
CA VAL A 247 16.26 -15.49 17.91
C VAL A 247 15.17 -16.33 17.22
N THR A 248 14.22 -15.68 16.54
CA THR A 248 13.17 -16.35 15.76
C THR A 248 13.80 -17.08 14.56
N TYR A 249 14.79 -16.48 13.91
CA TYR A 249 15.59 -17.13 12.87
C TYR A 249 16.41 -18.31 13.41
N GLU A 250 17.03 -18.18 14.59
CA GLU A 250 17.79 -19.25 15.25
C GLU A 250 16.89 -20.39 15.73
N THR A 251 15.71 -20.08 16.26
CA THR A 251 14.72 -21.07 16.72
C THR A 251 14.09 -21.80 15.53
N LEU A 252 13.82 -21.08 14.43
CA LEU A 252 13.39 -21.70 13.17
C LEU A 252 14.49 -22.63 12.62
N ASN A 253 15.76 -22.20 12.67
CA ASN A 253 16.91 -23.04 12.29
C ASN A 253 17.07 -24.27 13.20
N GLN A 254 16.82 -24.16 14.51
CA GLN A 254 16.89 -25.28 15.45
C GLN A 254 15.75 -26.29 15.22
N ILE A 255 14.52 -25.82 15.02
CA ILE A 255 13.37 -26.67 14.68
C ILE A 255 13.63 -27.41 13.36
N LEU A 256 14.16 -26.71 12.36
CA LEU A 256 14.47 -27.30 11.06
C LEU A 256 15.69 -28.26 11.08
N THR A 257 16.61 -28.13 12.04
CA THR A 257 17.77 -29.03 12.17
C THR A 257 17.53 -30.24 13.08
N LEU A 258 16.60 -30.14 14.05
CA LEU A 258 16.20 -31.26 14.91
C LEU A 258 15.34 -32.28 14.14
N ASP A 259 14.44 -31.83 13.26
CA ASP A 259 13.59 -32.69 12.44
C ASP A 259 14.37 -33.48 11.35
N ILE A 260 15.64 -33.12 11.13
CA ILE A 260 16.58 -33.82 10.21
C ILE A 260 17.36 -34.93 10.92
N ARG A 261 17.46 -34.91 12.26
CA ARG A 261 18.22 -35.94 13.03
C ARG A 261 17.39 -37.14 13.47
N ASP A 262 16.06 -37.00 13.47
CA ASP A 262 15.12 -38.06 13.88
C ASP A 262 14.53 -38.85 12.69
N ARG A 263 15.14 -38.74 11.50
CA ARG A 263 14.86 -39.57 10.30
C ARG A 263 16.15 -40.15 9.72
#